data_AF-A0A7J9PEM6-F1
#
_entry.id   AF-A0A7J9PEM6-F1
#
_cell.length_a   1.000
_cell.length_b   1.000
_cell.length_c   1.000
_cell.angle_alpha   90.00
_cell.angle_beta   90.00
_cell.angle_gamma   90.00
#
_symmetry.space_group_name_H-M   'P 1'
#
loop_
_entity.id
_entity.type
_entity.pdbx_description
1 polymer ?
#
loop_
_entity_poly.entity_id
_entity_poly.type
_entity_poly.pdbx_seq_one_letter_code
_entity_poly.pdbx_strand_id
1 'polypeptide(L)'
;MRILDIDLDFFLNKIAFWKKGNKRLDEKEYVVWKKDKFIEFLENNCNLSKNNKIKGRIVKKHHEAFYFWRELIEKNEIEVPFDVIHIDAHADLGLGDFSYKYIMEELLHKPVEKRNDPEMMYEGNYLAFAIANRWIDRLTYVTHPKGGNDLLNFHFKDYDVKSGIIQLKKTEKIENEIKNVKILDLEPEVPFKLISGNDYIEKGNFDYVVFSISPKYTPKTIDRLIPIVKEYIEEI
;
A
#
# COMPACT_ATOMS: atom_id res chain seq x y z
N MET A 1 -0.19 -7.07 15.33
CA MET A 1 0.68 -5.89 15.11
C MET A 1 0.04 -4.97 14.07
N ARG A 2 0.38 -3.68 14.07
CA ARG A 2 -0.16 -2.67 13.14
C ARG A 2 0.97 -1.90 12.48
N ILE A 3 0.96 -1.84 11.16
CA ILE A 3 1.93 -1.10 10.35
C ILE A 3 1.22 0.07 9.68
N LEU A 4 1.83 1.25 9.80
CA LEU A 4 1.45 2.44 9.06
C LEU A 4 2.33 2.54 7.80
N ASP A 5 1.72 2.62 6.64
CA ASP A 5 2.40 2.70 5.35
C ASP A 5 1.94 3.98 4.63
N ILE A 6 2.84 4.92 4.41
CA ILE A 6 2.51 6.26 3.90
C ILE A 6 3.35 6.53 2.65
N ASP A 7 2.68 6.78 1.52
CA ASP A 7 3.35 7.41 0.37
C ASP A 7 3.24 8.93 0.43
N LEU A 8 4.33 9.59 0.06
CA LEU A 8 4.40 11.04 0.02
C LEU A 8 3.59 11.66 -1.11
N ASP A 9 3.19 10.90 -2.13
CA ASP A 9 2.32 11.40 -3.21
C ASP A 9 0.88 11.73 -2.73
N PHE A 10 0.47 11.18 -1.58
CA PHE A 10 -0.76 11.57 -0.88
C PHE A 10 -0.77 13.06 -0.52
N PHE A 11 0.40 13.67 -0.26
CA PHE A 11 0.52 15.07 0.19
C PHE A 11 0.72 16.06 -0.97
N LEU A 12 0.11 15.75 -2.11
CA LEU A 12 0.04 16.63 -3.27
C LEU A 12 -1.33 17.30 -3.37
N ASN A 13 -1.44 18.32 -4.21
CA ASN A 13 -2.71 19.00 -4.49
C ASN A 13 -3.65 18.16 -5.38
N LYS A 14 -3.12 17.18 -6.10
CA LYS A 14 -3.83 16.29 -7.03
C LYS A 14 -3.03 15.01 -7.28
N ILE A 15 -3.74 14.00 -7.78
CA ILE A 15 -3.22 12.66 -8.04
C ILE A 15 -2.63 12.59 -9.46
N ALA A 16 -1.51 11.88 -9.60
CA ALA A 16 -0.80 11.70 -10.86
C ALA A 16 -1.06 10.30 -11.46
N PHE A 17 -2.01 10.20 -12.39
CA PHE A 17 -2.32 8.92 -13.04
C PHE A 17 -1.46 8.64 -14.28
N TRP A 18 -1.26 7.35 -14.59
CA TRP A 18 -0.69 6.87 -15.86
C TRP A 18 0.66 7.47 -16.23
N LYS A 19 1.49 7.81 -15.23
CA LYS A 19 2.76 8.49 -15.45
C LYS A 19 3.73 7.61 -16.26
N LYS A 20 4.12 8.12 -17.44
CA LYS A 20 5.14 7.51 -18.30
C LYS A 20 6.56 7.95 -17.92
N GLY A 21 7.50 7.02 -17.99
CA GLY A 21 8.92 7.23 -17.70
C GLY A 21 9.22 7.53 -16.22
N ASN A 22 10.51 7.71 -15.93
CA ASN A 22 11.03 7.76 -14.55
C ASN A 22 11.36 9.19 -14.05
N LYS A 23 11.00 10.22 -14.82
CA LYS A 23 11.17 11.61 -14.39
C LYS A 23 10.13 11.95 -13.33
N ARG A 24 10.57 12.68 -12.29
CA ARG A 24 9.73 13.31 -11.27
C ARG A 24 8.67 14.22 -11.89
N LEU A 25 7.62 14.51 -11.12
CA LEU A 25 6.54 15.40 -11.54
C LEU A 25 6.98 16.86 -11.62
N ASP A 26 6.25 17.65 -12.42
CA ASP A 26 6.44 19.09 -12.52
C ASP A 26 5.95 19.78 -11.24
N GLU A 27 6.82 20.58 -10.60
CA GLU A 27 6.56 21.23 -9.31
C GLU A 27 5.56 22.39 -9.37
N LYS A 28 5.30 22.96 -10.56
CA LYS A 28 4.27 23.99 -10.74
C LYS A 28 2.89 23.37 -10.86
N GLU A 29 2.82 22.15 -11.39
CA GLU A 29 1.59 21.41 -11.58
C GLU A 29 1.19 20.60 -10.34
N TYR A 30 2.17 19.90 -9.73
CA TYR A 30 1.99 19.06 -8.56
C TYR A 30 2.62 19.77 -7.35
N VAL A 31 1.75 20.36 -6.54
CA VAL A 31 2.14 21.22 -5.44
C VAL A 31 2.04 20.45 -4.13
N VAL A 32 3.18 20.34 -3.45
CA VAL A 32 3.30 19.71 -2.14
C VAL A 32 2.58 20.52 -1.08
N TRP A 33 1.91 19.83 -0.15
CA TRP A 33 1.28 20.45 1.01
C TRP A 33 2.24 21.35 1.81
N LYS A 34 1.67 22.33 2.51
CA LYS A 34 2.43 23.17 3.43
C LYS A 34 2.93 22.32 4.60
N LYS A 35 4.12 22.66 5.11
CA LYS A 35 4.77 21.98 6.25
C LYS A 35 3.82 21.80 7.44
N ASP A 36 3.13 22.87 7.84
CA ASP A 36 2.27 22.82 9.03
C ASP A 36 1.08 21.89 8.83
N LYS A 37 0.52 21.82 7.61
CA LYS A 37 -0.56 20.89 7.27
C LYS A 37 -0.10 19.44 7.22
N PHE A 38 1.11 19.19 6.75
CA PHE A 38 1.71 17.86 6.79
C PHE A 38 1.94 17.40 8.24
N ILE A 39 2.51 18.27 9.09
CA ILE A 39 2.70 17.99 10.52
C ILE A 39 1.36 17.75 11.23
N GLU A 40 0.37 18.62 10.99
CA GLU A 40 -0.98 18.48 11.55
C GLU A 40 -1.59 17.14 11.18
N PHE A 41 -1.42 16.67 9.93
CA PHE A 41 -1.91 15.37 9.51
C PHE A 41 -1.19 14.22 10.23
N LEU A 42 0.15 14.25 10.31
CA LEU A 42 0.90 13.20 11.01
C LEU A 42 0.52 13.13 12.50
N GLU A 43 0.40 14.26 13.18
CA GLU A 43 0.13 14.32 14.61
C GLU A 43 -1.35 14.06 14.94
N ASN A 44 -2.29 14.69 14.22
CA ASN A 44 -3.71 14.62 14.57
C ASN A 44 -4.48 13.51 13.84
N ASN A 45 -4.13 13.22 12.58
CA ASN A 45 -4.82 12.19 11.80
C ASN A 45 -4.13 10.82 11.95
N CYS A 46 -2.80 10.77 12.00
CA CYS A 46 -2.05 9.52 12.15
C CYS A 46 -1.62 9.22 13.60
N ASN A 47 -1.88 10.12 14.56
CA ASN A 47 -1.50 9.95 15.96
C ASN A 47 0.02 9.71 16.16
N LEU A 48 0.86 10.30 15.31
CA LEU A 48 2.32 10.22 15.43
C LEU A 48 2.86 11.28 16.39
N SER A 49 4.00 10.99 17.03
CA SER A 49 4.63 11.88 17.99
C SER A 49 6.14 11.95 17.81
N LYS A 50 6.70 13.15 17.93
CA LYS A 50 8.16 13.35 17.90
C LYS A 50 8.85 12.89 19.17
N ASN A 51 8.11 12.84 20.28
CA ASN A 51 8.61 12.41 21.58
C ASN A 51 8.54 10.89 21.74
N ASN A 52 7.57 10.26 21.08
CA ASN A 52 7.37 8.82 21.07
C ASN A 52 7.51 8.31 19.63
N LYS A 53 8.76 8.23 19.16
CA LYS A 53 9.05 7.81 17.79
C LYS A 53 8.70 6.34 17.59
N ILE A 54 8.26 6.02 16.37
CA ILE A 54 7.93 4.65 15.97
C ILE A 54 9.09 4.08 15.17
N LYS A 55 9.43 2.80 15.37
CA LYS A 55 10.41 2.11 14.51
C LYS A 55 9.94 2.18 13.07
N GLY A 56 10.82 2.52 12.14
CA GLY A 56 10.38 2.68 10.76
C GLY A 56 11.48 2.87 9.75
N ARG A 57 11.09 2.95 8.48
CA ARG A 57 12.01 3.13 7.37
C ARG A 57 11.48 4.11 6.35
N ILE A 58 12.36 4.97 5.82
CA ILE A 58 12.06 5.78 4.64
C ILE A 58 12.59 5.00 3.43
N VAL A 59 11.70 4.69 2.50
CA VAL A 59 12.03 3.96 1.28
C VAL A 59 11.86 4.85 0.05
N LYS A 60 12.59 4.52 -1.01
CA LYS A 60 12.58 5.35 -2.22
C LYS A 60 11.37 5.03 -3.09
N LYS A 61 11.08 3.76 -3.30
CA LYS A 61 9.94 3.31 -4.12
C LYS A 61 8.96 2.57 -3.23
N HIS A 62 7.66 2.71 -3.47
CA HIS A 62 6.68 2.17 -2.53
C HIS A 62 6.79 0.67 -2.28
N HIS A 63 6.92 -0.13 -3.33
CA HIS A 63 7.08 -1.58 -3.18
C HIS A 63 8.31 -2.02 -2.35
N GLU A 64 9.25 -1.12 -2.03
CA GLU A 64 10.34 -1.43 -1.09
C GLU A 64 9.82 -1.66 0.34
N ALA A 65 8.60 -1.20 0.67
CA ALA A 65 7.88 -1.56 1.88
C ALA A 65 7.71 -3.09 2.02
N PHE A 66 7.42 -3.79 0.92
CA PHE A 66 7.32 -5.26 0.90
C PHE A 66 8.62 -5.91 1.37
N TYR A 67 9.77 -5.44 0.88
CA TYR A 67 11.07 -5.99 1.25
C TYR A 67 11.44 -5.69 2.70
N PHE A 68 11.06 -4.51 3.19
CA PHE A 68 11.23 -4.17 4.60
C PHE A 68 10.39 -5.08 5.51
N TRP A 69 9.12 -5.32 5.18
CA TRP A 69 8.28 -6.25 5.95
C TRP A 69 8.85 -7.66 5.91
N ARG A 70 9.31 -8.13 4.74
CA ARG A 70 9.99 -9.43 4.60
C ARG A 70 11.19 -9.54 5.53
N GLU A 71 12.04 -8.51 5.58
CA GLU A 71 13.21 -8.46 6.47
C GLU A 71 12.80 -8.56 7.95
N LEU A 72 11.75 -7.85 8.37
CA LEU A 72 11.25 -7.91 9.75
C LEU A 72 10.69 -9.31 10.09
N ILE A 73 9.98 -9.94 9.16
CA ILE A 73 9.46 -11.31 9.32
C ILE A 73 10.62 -12.30 9.49
N GLU A 74 11.63 -12.22 8.62
CA GLU A 74 12.80 -13.11 8.66
C GLU A 74 13.61 -12.96 9.96
N LYS A 75 13.61 -11.75 10.53
CA LYS A 75 14.24 -11.47 11.84
C LYS A 75 13.36 -11.82 13.04
N ASN A 76 12.13 -12.28 12.83
CA ASN A 76 11.09 -12.47 13.87
C ASN A 76 10.81 -11.20 14.69
N GLU A 77 10.94 -10.03 14.06
CA GLU A 77 10.59 -8.73 14.66
C GLU A 77 9.10 -8.41 14.50
N ILE A 78 8.43 -9.03 13.51
CA ILE A 78 6.97 -8.97 13.36
C ILE A 78 6.32 -10.34 13.25
N GLU A 79 5.11 -10.44 13.78
CA GLU A 79 4.23 -11.62 13.66
C GLU A 79 3.32 -11.46 12.43
N VAL A 80 3.14 -12.55 11.69
CA VAL A 80 2.18 -12.63 10.57
C VAL A 80 0.92 -13.41 10.99
N PRO A 81 -0.28 -12.97 10.57
CA PRO A 81 -0.55 -11.76 9.79
C PRO A 81 -0.63 -10.49 10.67
N PHE A 82 -0.49 -9.31 10.05
CA PHE A 82 -0.56 -7.99 10.70
C PHE A 82 -1.52 -7.03 9.99
N ASP A 83 -1.98 -6.00 10.70
CA ASP A 83 -2.84 -4.95 10.14
C ASP A 83 -2.00 -3.92 9.39
N VAL A 84 -2.50 -3.46 8.23
CA VAL A 84 -1.89 -2.38 7.45
C VAL A 84 -2.87 -1.22 7.30
N ILE A 85 -2.40 -0.02 7.64
CA ILE A 85 -3.04 1.24 7.29
C ILE A 85 -2.19 1.86 6.21
N HIS A 86 -2.70 1.87 4.99
CA HIS A 86 -2.03 2.37 3.80
C HIS A 86 -2.62 3.74 3.44
N ILE A 87 -1.79 4.78 3.48
CA ILE A 87 -2.15 6.17 3.17
C ILE A 87 -1.44 6.57 1.88
N ASP A 88 -2.21 6.70 0.81
CA ASP A 88 -1.66 6.85 -0.54
C ASP A 88 -2.66 7.53 -1.48
N ALA A 89 -2.16 8.14 -2.55
CA ALA A 89 -2.98 8.58 -3.68
C ALA A 89 -3.58 7.43 -4.52
N HIS A 90 -3.03 6.22 -4.42
CA HIS A 90 -3.36 5.01 -5.18
C HIS A 90 -3.58 3.81 -4.24
N ALA A 91 -4.29 2.78 -4.68
CA ALA A 91 -4.62 1.63 -3.85
C ALA A 91 -3.53 0.56 -3.80
N ASP A 92 -2.58 0.58 -4.75
CA ASP A 92 -1.49 -0.38 -4.92
C ASP A 92 -1.90 -1.86 -4.89
N LEU A 93 -3.10 -2.11 -5.42
CA LEU A 93 -3.71 -3.43 -5.61
C LEU A 93 -3.73 -3.86 -7.09
N GLY A 94 -2.91 -3.27 -7.96
CA GLY A 94 -2.70 -3.73 -9.33
C GLY A 94 -3.71 -3.23 -10.38
N LEU A 95 -4.47 -2.16 -10.10
CA LEU A 95 -5.31 -1.58 -11.15
C LEU A 95 -4.45 -1.04 -12.30
N GLY A 96 -4.78 -1.46 -13.52
CA GLY A 96 -4.09 -1.02 -14.74
C GLY A 96 -2.93 -1.93 -15.16
N ASP A 97 -2.72 -3.07 -14.50
CA ASP A 97 -1.74 -4.07 -14.90
C ASP A 97 -2.33 -5.47 -15.13
N PHE A 98 -1.43 -6.44 -15.38
CA PHE A 98 -1.76 -7.85 -15.58
C PHE A 98 -1.24 -8.76 -14.45
N SER A 99 -0.77 -8.18 -13.34
CA SER A 99 -0.23 -8.93 -12.20
C SER A 99 -1.28 -9.79 -11.52
N TYR A 100 -2.56 -9.39 -11.55
CA TYR A 100 -3.64 -10.21 -11.04
C TYR A 100 -3.67 -11.60 -11.71
N LYS A 101 -3.33 -11.67 -13.00
CA LYS A 101 -3.28 -12.94 -13.74
C LYS A 101 -2.17 -13.84 -13.19
N TYR A 102 -0.98 -13.28 -13.03
CA TYR A 102 0.16 -13.98 -12.42
C TYR A 102 -0.17 -14.46 -11.00
N ILE A 103 -0.81 -13.60 -10.18
CA ILE A 103 -1.23 -13.98 -8.83
C ILE A 103 -2.15 -15.21 -8.89
N MET A 104 -3.21 -15.13 -9.69
CA MET A 104 -4.28 -16.15 -9.73
C MET A 104 -3.86 -17.47 -10.39
N GLU A 105 -3.03 -17.42 -11.43
CA GLU A 105 -2.65 -18.58 -12.26
C GLU A 105 -1.32 -19.21 -11.85
N GLU A 106 -0.43 -18.48 -11.20
CA GLU A 106 0.94 -18.94 -10.93
C GLU A 106 1.31 -18.83 -9.45
N LEU A 107 1.23 -17.64 -8.86
CA LEU A 107 1.70 -17.41 -7.50
C LEU A 107 0.91 -18.22 -6.47
N LEU A 108 -0.42 -18.21 -6.55
CA LEU A 108 -1.28 -18.94 -5.62
C LEU A 108 -1.24 -20.47 -5.81
N HIS A 109 -0.65 -20.95 -6.90
CA HIS A 109 -0.35 -22.37 -7.08
C HIS A 109 0.89 -22.81 -6.32
N LYS A 110 1.77 -21.87 -5.92
CA LYS A 110 2.93 -22.15 -5.07
C LYS A 110 2.50 -22.25 -3.59
N PRO A 111 3.17 -23.09 -2.79
CA PRO A 111 3.08 -23.05 -1.32
C PRO A 111 3.41 -21.64 -0.78
N VAL A 112 2.80 -21.24 0.33
CA VAL A 112 2.89 -19.87 0.89
C VAL A 112 4.35 -19.46 1.13
N GLU A 113 5.15 -20.37 1.68
CA GLU A 113 6.57 -20.18 1.98
C GLU A 113 7.46 -19.96 0.74
N LYS A 114 6.91 -20.12 -0.47
CA LYS A 114 7.60 -19.89 -1.75
C LYS A 114 7.06 -18.68 -2.52
N ARG A 115 6.22 -17.83 -1.90
CA ARG A 115 5.58 -16.66 -2.54
C ARG A 115 6.29 -15.33 -2.25
N ASN A 116 7.27 -15.31 -1.34
CA ASN A 116 7.86 -14.10 -0.78
C ASN A 116 8.95 -13.45 -1.64
N ASP A 117 9.23 -14.01 -2.82
CA ASP A 117 10.06 -13.41 -3.85
C ASP A 117 9.32 -13.46 -5.20
N PRO A 118 8.21 -12.70 -5.32
CA PRO A 118 7.33 -12.82 -6.47
C PRO A 118 7.90 -12.12 -7.70
N GLU A 119 7.67 -12.73 -8.86
CA GLU A 119 7.83 -12.06 -10.14
C GLU A 119 6.67 -11.08 -10.36
N MET A 120 6.86 -10.06 -11.21
CA MET A 120 5.84 -9.06 -11.58
C MET A 120 5.34 -8.11 -10.47
N MET A 121 5.96 -8.11 -9.28
CA MET A 121 5.69 -7.11 -8.26
C MET A 121 6.37 -5.77 -8.57
N TYR A 122 5.66 -4.66 -8.39
CA TYR A 122 6.19 -3.30 -8.48
C TYR A 122 5.34 -2.33 -7.64
N GLU A 123 5.63 -1.02 -7.74
CA GLU A 123 4.98 0.05 -6.94
C GLU A 123 3.44 -0.06 -6.92
N GLY A 124 2.78 -0.28 -8.05
CA GLY A 124 1.32 -0.23 -8.13
C GLY A 124 0.56 -1.50 -7.71
N ASN A 125 1.23 -2.53 -7.19
CA ASN A 125 0.58 -3.81 -6.90
C ASN A 125 1.13 -4.58 -5.68
N TYR A 126 2.15 -4.08 -4.99
CA TYR A 126 2.85 -4.86 -3.95
C TYR A 126 1.95 -5.26 -2.78
N LEU A 127 0.88 -4.52 -2.48
CA LEU A 127 -0.09 -4.91 -1.45
C LEU A 127 -0.85 -6.18 -1.84
N ALA A 128 -1.20 -6.36 -3.13
CA ALA A 128 -1.81 -7.60 -3.60
C ALA A 128 -0.87 -8.80 -3.41
N PHE A 129 0.44 -8.60 -3.60
CA PHE A 129 1.46 -9.61 -3.33
C PHE A 129 1.64 -9.89 -1.83
N ALA A 130 1.61 -8.87 -0.98
CA ALA A 130 1.65 -9.06 0.48
C ALA A 130 0.43 -9.85 0.99
N ILE A 131 -0.75 -9.60 0.43
CA ILE A 131 -1.96 -10.38 0.70
C ILE A 131 -1.81 -11.83 0.20
N ALA A 132 -1.26 -12.04 -1.01
CA ALA A 132 -0.99 -13.38 -1.54
C ALA A 132 0.02 -14.18 -0.69
N ASN A 133 0.90 -13.48 0.04
CA ASN A 133 1.82 -14.05 1.02
C ASN A 133 1.19 -14.31 2.40
N ARG A 134 -0.09 -13.95 2.59
CA ARG A 134 -0.83 -14.04 3.87
C ARG A 134 -0.20 -13.20 4.99
N TRP A 135 0.48 -12.11 4.63
CA TRP A 135 1.10 -11.22 5.63
C TRP A 135 0.11 -10.23 6.22
N ILE A 136 -0.94 -9.86 5.48
CA ILE A 136 -1.90 -8.83 5.88
C ILE A 136 -3.17 -9.49 6.42
N ASP A 137 -3.54 -9.18 7.67
CA ASP A 137 -4.80 -9.61 8.30
C ASP A 137 -5.95 -8.68 7.90
N ARG A 138 -5.67 -7.37 7.88
CA ARG A 138 -6.63 -6.31 7.57
C ARG A 138 -5.94 -5.20 6.80
N LEU A 139 -6.63 -4.68 5.79
CA LEU A 139 -6.17 -3.53 5.02
C LEU A 139 -7.14 -2.35 5.18
N THR A 140 -6.64 -1.24 5.70
CA THR A 140 -7.33 0.05 5.62
C THR A 140 -6.63 0.92 4.59
N TYR A 141 -7.32 1.27 3.50
CA TYR A 141 -6.85 2.21 2.51
C TYR A 141 -7.41 3.62 2.81
N VAL A 142 -6.52 4.53 3.20
CA VAL A 142 -6.78 5.95 3.37
C VAL A 142 -6.41 6.66 2.08
N THR A 143 -7.43 7.04 1.32
CA THR A 143 -7.23 7.58 -0.02
C THR A 143 -6.89 9.06 0.04
N HIS A 144 -6.11 9.53 -0.92
CA HIS A 144 -6.08 10.97 -1.20
C HIS A 144 -7.54 11.49 -1.33
N PRO A 145 -7.88 12.69 -0.82
CA PRO A 145 -9.25 13.26 -0.85
C PRO A 145 -9.93 13.37 -2.23
N LYS A 146 -9.21 13.07 -3.30
CA LYS A 146 -9.64 13.14 -4.71
C LYS A 146 -9.52 11.78 -5.42
N GLY A 147 -9.24 10.72 -4.68
CA GLY A 147 -8.95 9.37 -5.18
C GLY A 147 -9.96 8.32 -4.69
N GLY A 148 -9.53 7.07 -4.63
CA GLY A 148 -10.33 5.94 -4.15
C GLY A 148 -11.21 5.26 -5.21
N ASN A 149 -11.03 5.60 -6.48
CA ASN A 149 -11.73 5.00 -7.62
C ASN A 149 -10.85 4.01 -8.39
N ASP A 150 -9.77 3.53 -7.79
CA ASP A 150 -8.70 2.76 -8.43
C ASP A 150 -8.56 1.34 -7.88
N LEU A 151 -9.67 0.77 -7.40
CA LEU A 151 -9.72 -0.60 -6.88
C LEU A 151 -9.98 -1.63 -7.97
N LEU A 152 -9.13 -2.66 -8.04
CA LEU A 152 -9.31 -3.80 -8.93
C LEU A 152 -10.27 -4.81 -8.30
N ASN A 153 -11.51 -4.86 -8.81
CA ASN A 153 -12.55 -5.72 -8.26
C ASN A 153 -12.22 -7.23 -8.30
N PHE A 154 -11.27 -7.66 -9.12
CA PHE A 154 -10.86 -9.07 -9.23
C PHE A 154 -10.31 -9.64 -7.92
N HIS A 155 -9.70 -8.80 -7.09
CA HIS A 155 -9.18 -9.20 -5.79
C HIS A 155 -10.26 -9.33 -4.72
N PHE A 156 -11.45 -8.75 -4.93
CA PHE A 156 -12.50 -8.72 -3.92
C PHE A 156 -13.41 -9.93 -3.97
N LYS A 157 -13.98 -10.30 -2.82
CA LYS A 157 -14.97 -11.36 -2.70
C LYS A 157 -16.12 -11.12 -3.69
N ASP A 158 -16.54 -12.18 -4.37
CA ASP A 158 -17.59 -12.13 -5.42
C ASP A 158 -17.33 -11.13 -6.56
N TYR A 159 -16.07 -10.73 -6.76
CA TYR A 159 -15.66 -9.70 -7.73
C TYR A 159 -16.34 -8.34 -7.50
N ASP A 160 -16.69 -8.03 -6.24
CA ASP A 160 -17.37 -6.82 -5.81
C ASP A 160 -16.60 -6.10 -4.70
N VAL A 161 -16.12 -4.90 -5.01
CA VAL A 161 -15.44 -4.01 -4.05
C VAL A 161 -16.33 -3.68 -2.85
N LYS A 162 -17.65 -3.63 -3.04
CA LYS A 162 -18.61 -3.33 -1.95
C LYS A 162 -18.72 -4.45 -0.91
N SER A 163 -18.19 -5.64 -1.20
CA SER A 163 -18.09 -6.71 -0.20
C SER A 163 -17.29 -6.29 1.03
N GLY A 164 -16.36 -5.33 0.88
CA GLY A 164 -15.45 -4.93 1.96
C GLY A 164 -14.48 -6.04 2.36
N ILE A 165 -14.30 -7.06 1.49
CA ILE A 165 -13.46 -8.22 1.75
C ILE A 165 -12.60 -8.47 0.52
N ILE A 166 -11.28 -8.41 0.69
CA ILE A 166 -10.34 -8.94 -0.30
C ILE A 166 -10.26 -10.45 -0.10
N GLN A 167 -10.42 -11.20 -1.19
CA GLN A 167 -10.29 -12.65 -1.21
C GLN A 167 -9.69 -13.07 -2.55
N LEU A 168 -8.38 -13.32 -2.55
CA LEU A 168 -7.66 -13.72 -3.76
C LEU A 168 -8.08 -15.14 -4.17
N LYS A 169 -8.09 -15.37 -5.48
CA LYS A 169 -8.68 -16.58 -6.08
C LYS A 169 -7.58 -17.32 -6.83
N LYS A 170 -7.31 -18.55 -6.44
CA LYS A 170 -6.51 -19.46 -7.25
C LYS A 170 -7.39 -19.99 -8.37
N THR A 171 -7.00 -19.84 -9.62
CA THR A 171 -7.84 -20.24 -10.75
C THR A 171 -7.12 -21.15 -11.73
N GLU A 172 -7.91 -21.78 -12.60
CA GLU A 172 -7.39 -22.27 -13.88
C GLU A 172 -6.95 -21.08 -14.76
N LYS A 173 -6.38 -21.38 -15.93
CA LYS A 173 -5.91 -20.36 -16.87
C LYS A 173 -7.08 -19.48 -17.35
N ILE A 174 -6.91 -18.17 -17.26
CA ILE A 174 -7.81 -17.14 -17.73
C ILE A 174 -7.56 -16.95 -19.23
N GLU A 175 -8.43 -17.56 -20.04
CA GLU A 175 -8.41 -17.44 -21.50
C GLU A 175 -9.28 -16.29 -22.01
N ASN A 176 -10.47 -16.13 -21.42
CA ASN A 176 -11.47 -15.13 -21.81
C ASN A 176 -11.82 -14.23 -20.61
N GLU A 177 -13.06 -14.31 -20.12
CA GLU A 177 -13.55 -13.50 -19.00
C GLU A 177 -13.20 -14.11 -17.65
N ILE A 178 -12.49 -13.35 -16.82
CA ILE A 178 -12.06 -13.76 -15.47
C ILE A 178 -13.20 -14.26 -14.58
N LYS A 179 -14.42 -13.73 -14.75
CA LYS A 179 -15.59 -14.08 -13.94
C LYS A 179 -16.15 -15.47 -14.26
N ASN A 180 -15.82 -16.01 -15.43
CA ASN A 180 -16.28 -17.33 -15.87
C ASN A 180 -15.22 -18.41 -15.62
N VAL A 181 -14.05 -18.03 -15.12
CA VAL A 181 -12.95 -18.98 -14.86
C VAL A 181 -13.25 -19.77 -13.60
N LYS A 182 -12.99 -21.07 -13.67
CA LYS A 182 -13.14 -21.96 -12.52
C LYS A 182 -12.15 -21.59 -11.42
N ILE A 183 -12.69 -21.29 -10.25
CA ILE A 183 -11.93 -21.10 -9.01
C ILE A 183 -11.56 -22.47 -8.47
N LEU A 184 -10.26 -22.68 -8.25
CA LEU A 184 -9.70 -23.91 -7.70
C LEU A 184 -9.60 -23.85 -6.18
N ASP A 185 -9.27 -22.68 -5.64
CA ASP A 185 -9.13 -22.44 -4.21
C ASP A 185 -9.28 -20.95 -3.89
N LEU A 186 -9.57 -20.62 -2.64
CA LEU A 186 -9.69 -19.27 -2.12
C LEU A 186 -8.65 -19.00 -1.04
N GLU A 187 -7.95 -17.88 -1.14
CA GLU A 187 -7.12 -17.40 -0.04
C GLU A 187 -7.99 -16.92 1.14
N PRO A 188 -7.42 -16.81 2.36
CA PRO A 188 -8.12 -16.25 3.50
C PRO A 188 -8.74 -14.87 3.21
N GLU A 189 -9.88 -14.59 3.84
CA GLU A 189 -10.54 -13.29 3.74
C GLU A 189 -9.73 -12.22 4.46
N VAL A 190 -9.47 -11.10 3.79
CA VAL A 190 -8.82 -9.92 4.37
C VAL A 190 -9.85 -8.80 4.41
N PRO A 191 -10.33 -8.38 5.60
CA PRO A 191 -11.23 -7.25 5.71
C PRO A 191 -10.59 -5.98 5.15
N PHE A 192 -11.34 -5.30 4.30
CA PHE A 192 -10.92 -4.09 3.60
C PHE A 192 -11.79 -2.90 4.00
N LYS A 193 -11.15 -1.78 4.33
CA LYS A 193 -11.84 -0.53 4.63
C LYS A 193 -11.29 0.61 3.78
N LEU A 194 -12.17 1.30 3.06
CA LEU A 194 -11.86 2.51 2.32
C LEU A 194 -12.25 3.73 3.17
N ILE A 195 -11.33 4.67 3.36
CA ILE A 195 -11.57 5.91 4.10
C ILE A 195 -10.99 7.08 3.30
N SER A 196 -11.75 8.18 3.15
CA SER A 196 -11.17 9.40 2.59
C SER A 196 -10.15 9.99 3.56
N GLY A 197 -9.02 10.50 3.06
CA GLY A 197 -8.05 11.23 3.87
C GLY A 197 -8.63 12.42 4.64
N ASN A 198 -9.76 12.98 4.20
CA ASN A 198 -10.49 14.03 4.93
C ASN A 198 -11.16 13.51 6.22
N ASP A 199 -11.54 12.23 6.23
CA ASP A 199 -12.32 11.61 7.31
C ASP A 199 -11.46 10.71 8.21
N TYR A 200 -10.19 10.51 7.84
CA TYR A 200 -9.30 9.60 8.54
C TYR A 200 -8.79 10.20 9.85
N ILE A 201 -9.02 9.48 10.94
CA ILE A 201 -8.48 9.77 12.26
C ILE A 201 -8.11 8.43 12.91
N GLU A 202 -6.82 8.25 13.18
CA GLU A 202 -6.30 7.11 13.92
C GLU A 202 -6.42 7.34 15.43
N LYS A 203 -6.74 6.29 16.18
CA LYS A 203 -6.86 6.33 17.65
C LYS A 203 -5.91 5.38 18.36
N GLY A 204 -5.39 4.38 17.65
CA GLY A 204 -4.42 3.43 18.18
C GLY A 204 -2.98 3.87 17.90
N ASN A 205 -2.05 3.03 18.34
CA ASN A 205 -0.63 3.17 18.04
C ASN A 205 -0.25 2.21 16.91
N PHE A 206 0.93 2.45 16.32
CA PHE A 206 1.57 1.58 15.35
C PHE A 206 2.85 0.99 15.92
N ASP A 207 3.16 -0.24 15.51
CA ASP A 207 4.41 -0.91 15.87
C ASP A 207 5.54 -0.50 14.93
N TYR A 208 5.21 -0.33 13.65
CA TYR A 208 6.14 0.09 12.60
C TYR A 208 5.51 1.12 11.67
N VAL A 209 6.35 1.94 11.05
CA VAL A 209 5.94 2.88 10.00
C VAL A 209 6.89 2.86 8.79
N VAL A 210 6.32 2.92 7.59
CA VAL A 210 7.06 3.07 6.34
C VAL A 210 6.65 4.39 5.67
N PHE A 211 7.64 5.16 5.23
CA PHE A 211 7.41 6.34 4.40
C PHE A 211 8.03 6.13 3.02
N SER A 212 7.22 6.18 1.97
CA SER A 212 7.64 6.01 0.58
C SER A 212 7.75 7.36 -0.12
N ILE A 213 8.87 7.62 -0.80
CA ILE A 213 9.08 8.90 -1.52
C ILE A 213 8.38 8.89 -2.90
N SER A 214 8.30 7.72 -3.52
CA SER A 214 7.82 7.48 -4.88
C SER A 214 8.20 8.58 -5.89
N PRO A 215 9.52 8.76 -6.19
CA PRO A 215 10.01 9.82 -7.09
C PRO A 215 9.30 9.91 -8.44
N LYS A 216 8.72 8.80 -8.94
CA LYS A 216 7.96 8.80 -10.19
C LYS A 216 6.65 9.59 -10.06
N TYR A 217 6.03 9.55 -8.89
CA TYR A 217 4.73 10.15 -8.56
C TYR A 217 4.84 11.39 -7.68
N THR A 218 6.06 11.86 -7.39
CA THR A 218 6.28 13.08 -6.63
C THR A 218 7.17 14.09 -7.37
N PRO A 219 6.97 15.41 -7.16
CA PRO A 219 7.89 16.44 -7.61
C PRO A 219 9.15 16.45 -6.72
N LYS A 220 10.23 17.10 -7.17
CA LYS A 220 11.45 17.22 -6.35
C LYS A 220 11.21 18.00 -5.04
N THR A 221 10.25 18.92 -5.04
CA THR A 221 9.89 19.72 -3.87
C THR A 221 9.33 18.89 -2.71
N ILE A 222 8.92 17.64 -2.92
CA ILE A 222 8.47 16.73 -1.84
C ILE A 222 9.61 16.41 -0.86
N ASP A 223 10.86 16.44 -1.34
CA ASP A 223 12.04 16.03 -0.56
C ASP A 223 12.22 16.90 0.70
N ARG A 224 11.61 18.09 0.72
CA ARG A 224 11.57 18.98 1.91
C ARG A 224 10.81 18.38 3.11
N LEU A 225 9.96 17.37 2.89
CA LEU A 225 9.21 16.70 3.95
C LEU A 225 10.02 15.58 4.61
N ILE A 226 11.06 15.06 3.95
CA ILE A 226 11.87 13.94 4.46
C ILE A 226 12.53 14.25 5.82
N PRO A 227 13.15 15.44 6.04
CA PRO A 227 13.68 15.77 7.37
C PRO A 227 12.61 15.79 8.46
N ILE A 228 11.36 16.16 8.12
CA ILE A 228 10.24 16.18 9.07
C ILE A 228 9.83 14.74 9.42
N VAL A 229 9.75 13.86 8.43
CA VAL A 229 9.47 12.43 8.66
C VAL A 229 10.45 11.81 9.66
N LYS A 230 11.75 12.13 9.55
CA LYS A 230 12.79 11.66 10.49
C LYS A 230 12.60 12.12 11.94
N GLU A 231 11.77 13.14 12.18
CA GLU A 231 11.41 13.55 13.54
C GLU A 231 10.45 12.56 14.21
N TYR A 232 9.69 11.76 13.44
CA TYR A 232 8.67 10.84 13.96
C TYR A 232 9.10 9.37 14.02
N ILE A 233 10.24 9.02 13.42
CA ILE A 233 10.67 7.63 13.31
C ILE A 233 12.03 7.39 13.97
N GLU A 234 12.17 6.22 14.57
CA GLU A 234 13.46 5.60 14.86
C GLU A 234 13.82 4.75 13.63
N GLU A 235 14.74 5.28 12.81
CA GLU A 235 15.08 4.67 11.51
C GLU A 235 15.88 3.37 11.71
N ILE A 236 15.36 2.27 11.16
CA ILE A 236 15.93 0.90 11.25
C ILE A 236 16.03 0.22 9.88
#